data_AF-A0AAD5B1T4-F1
#
_entry.id   AF-A0AAD5B1T4-F1
#
_cell.length_a   1.000
_cell.length_b   1.000
_cell.length_c   1.000
_cell.angle_alpha   90.00
_cell.angle_beta   90.00
_cell.angle_gamma   90.00
#
_symmetry.space_group_name_H-M   'P 1'
#
loop_
_entity.id
_entity.type
_entity.pdbx_description
1 polymer ?
#
loop_
_entity_poly.entity_id
_entity_poly.type
_entity_poly.pdbx_seq_one_letter_code
_entity_poly.pdbx_strand_id
1 'polypeptide(L)'
;MFGEKLKGTDPEENILNAFKIFDPEGTGVLKGDEIKFYLMSQADKFTEAEMSQMLQMFPLDVSGNLDYKNLCYVITHGEEKEQE
;
A
#
# COMPACT_ATOMS: atom_id res chain seq x y z
N MET A 1 -2.93 -7.31 13.73
CA MET A 1 -3.37 -7.63 12.33
C MET A 1 -3.38 -6.34 11.53
N PHE A 2 -3.05 -6.34 10.23
CA PHE A 2 -2.76 -5.16 9.38
C PHE A 2 -3.44 -3.82 9.79
N GLY A 3 -4.75 -3.80 10.04
CA GLY A 3 -5.49 -2.63 10.54
C GLY A 3 -5.08 -2.01 11.88
N GLU A 4 -4.43 -2.77 12.79
CA GLU A 4 -3.90 -2.24 14.05
C GLU A 4 -2.62 -1.42 13.86
N LYS A 5 -1.82 -1.70 12.82
CA LYS A 5 -0.66 -0.86 12.44
C LYS A 5 -1.09 0.44 11.73
N LEU A 6 -2.36 0.57 11.35
CA LEU A 6 -2.91 1.74 10.64
C LEU A 6 -3.50 2.79 11.58
N LYS A 7 -3.64 2.51 12.89
CA LYS A 7 -4.08 3.52 13.85
C LYS A 7 -2.95 4.52 14.12
N GLY A 8 -3.15 5.77 13.70
CA GLY A 8 -2.18 6.86 13.87
C GLY A 8 -1.27 7.08 12.66
N THR A 9 -1.69 6.64 11.47
CA THR A 9 -1.01 6.94 10.21
C THR A 9 -1.00 8.44 9.91
N ASP A 10 0.04 8.89 9.23
CA ASP A 10 0.12 10.24 8.66
C ASP A 10 -1.11 10.55 7.78
N PRO A 11 -1.44 11.83 7.56
CA PRO A 11 -2.46 12.21 6.58
C PRO A 11 -2.24 11.52 5.22
N GLU A 12 -3.31 11.13 4.54
CA GLU A 12 -3.24 10.42 3.26
C GLU A 12 -2.29 11.10 2.26
N GLU A 13 -2.33 12.43 2.19
CA GLU A 13 -1.45 13.23 1.34
C GLU A 13 0.04 12.96 1.61
N ASN A 14 0.43 12.83 2.87
CA ASN A 14 1.82 12.55 3.24
C ASN A 14 2.24 11.15 2.80
N ILE A 15 1.36 10.15 2.98
CA ILE A 15 1.62 8.78 2.56
C ILE A 15 1.72 8.70 1.03
N LEU A 16 0.80 9.33 0.31
CA LEU A 16 0.83 9.44 -1.15
C LEU A 16 2.12 10.11 -1.64
N ASN A 17 2.53 11.21 -0.98
CA ASN A 17 3.75 11.91 -1.35
C ASN A 17 5.01 11.05 -1.12
N ALA A 18 5.01 10.16 -0.12
CA ALA A 18 6.10 9.20 0.06
C ALA A 18 6.17 8.19 -1.11
N PHE A 19 5.03 7.66 -1.58
CA PHE A 19 5.01 6.76 -2.74
C PHE A 19 5.39 7.46 -4.05
N LYS A 20 5.01 8.73 -4.24
CA LYS A 20 5.38 9.52 -5.44
C LYS A 20 6.88 9.65 -5.65
N ILE A 21 7.70 9.50 -4.61
CA ILE A 21 9.17 9.48 -4.74
C ILE A 21 9.64 8.32 -5.66
N PHE A 22 8.87 7.22 -5.69
CA PHE A 22 9.15 6.04 -6.50
C PHE A 22 8.40 6.05 -7.86
N ASP A 23 7.46 6.98 -8.06
CA ASP A 23 6.62 7.11 -9.26
C ASP A 23 6.76 8.52 -9.87
N PRO A 24 7.94 8.86 -10.43
CA PRO A 24 8.20 10.21 -10.96
C PRO A 24 7.29 10.57 -12.14
N GLU A 25 6.78 9.56 -12.85
CA GLU A 25 5.84 9.71 -13.97
C GLU A 25 4.39 9.91 -13.51
N GLY A 26 4.10 9.76 -12.20
CA GLY A 26 2.78 9.99 -11.62
C GLY A 26 1.71 8.99 -12.07
N THR A 27 2.11 7.78 -12.45
CA THR A 27 1.22 6.74 -12.96
C THR A 27 0.16 6.30 -11.95
N GLY A 28 0.44 6.42 -10.66
CA GLY A 28 -0.41 5.92 -9.58
C GLY A 28 -0.22 4.44 -9.26
N VAL A 29 0.72 3.77 -9.91
CA VAL A 29 1.03 2.37 -9.68
C VAL A 29 2.54 2.16 -9.51
N LEU A 30 2.93 1.11 -8.80
CA LEU A 30 4.33 0.72 -8.60
C LEU A 30 4.50 -0.78 -8.80
N LYS A 31 5.71 -1.25 -9.12
CA LYS A 31 5.95 -2.68 -9.26
C LYS A 31 5.78 -3.37 -7.90
N GLY A 32 5.02 -4.47 -7.88
CA GLY A 32 4.77 -5.23 -6.65
C GLY A 32 6.06 -5.69 -5.97
N ASP A 33 7.08 -6.05 -6.75
CA ASP A 33 8.39 -6.45 -6.24
C ASP A 33 9.15 -5.28 -5.57
N GLU A 34 9.00 -4.06 -6.08
CA GLU A 34 9.61 -2.86 -5.48
C GLU A 34 8.93 -2.50 -4.16
N ILE A 35 7.60 -2.51 -4.12
CA ILE A 35 6.82 -2.32 -2.89
C ILE A 35 7.26 -3.34 -1.84
N LYS A 36 7.31 -4.63 -2.22
CA LYS A 36 7.76 -5.71 -1.34
C LYS A 36 9.16 -5.45 -0.81
N PHE A 37 10.09 -5.10 -1.69
CA PHE A 37 11.47 -4.80 -1.32
C PHE A 37 11.53 -3.66 -0.30
N TYR A 38 10.84 -2.54 -0.52
CA TYR A 38 10.89 -1.38 0.37
C TYR A 38 10.22 -1.66 1.73
N LEU A 39 9.03 -2.25 1.74
CA LEU A 39 8.29 -2.54 2.98
C LEU A 39 8.94 -3.63 3.84
N MET A 40 9.77 -4.50 3.24
CA MET A 40 10.48 -5.57 3.96
C MET A 40 11.95 -5.23 4.26
N SER A 41 12.56 -4.26 3.57
CA SER A 41 13.97 -3.90 3.78
C SER A 41 14.17 -2.72 4.73
N GLN A 42 13.20 -1.79 4.81
CA GLN A 42 13.33 -0.54 5.58
C GLN A 42 12.42 -0.52 6.83
N ALA A 43 12.90 0.13 7.90
CA ALA A 43 12.17 0.41 9.14
C ALA A 43 11.58 -0.83 9.86
N ASP A 44 10.36 -0.69 10.41
CA ASP A 44 9.62 -1.74 11.13
C ASP A 44 8.99 -2.69 10.11
N LYS A 45 9.77 -3.71 9.75
CA LYS A 45 9.60 -4.51 8.54
C LYS A 45 8.26 -5.25 8.52
N PHE A 46 7.64 -5.25 7.36
CA PHE A 46 6.60 -6.22 7.07
C PHE A 46 7.23 -7.62 7.06
N THR A 47 6.55 -8.56 7.73
CA THR A 47 6.82 -9.98 7.58
C THR A 47 6.28 -10.48 6.24
N GLU A 48 6.78 -11.61 5.75
CA GLU A 48 6.24 -12.27 4.52
C GLU A 48 4.73 -12.54 4.65
N ALA A 49 4.25 -12.86 5.85
CA ALA A 49 2.84 -13.09 6.11
C ALA A 49 2.01 -11.80 5.97
N GLU A 50 2.47 -10.69 6.53
CA GLU A 50 1.81 -9.38 6.39
C GLU A 50 1.83 -8.89 4.94
N MET A 51 2.95 -9.07 4.23
CA MET A 51 3.04 -8.73 2.81
C MET A 51 2.07 -9.58 1.97
N SER A 52 1.98 -10.87 2.25
CA SER A 52 1.05 -11.77 1.55
C SER A 52 -0.41 -11.37 1.81
N GLN A 53 -0.76 -11.01 3.04
CA GLN A 53 -2.09 -10.52 3.38
C GLN A 53 -2.42 -9.21 2.66
N MET A 54 -1.46 -8.28 2.60
CA MET A 54 -1.60 -7.03 1.85
C MET A 54 -1.90 -7.30 0.37
N LEU A 55 -1.13 -8.17 -0.29
CA LEU A 55 -1.33 -8.50 -1.72
C LEU A 55 -2.62 -9.29 -1.99
N GLN A 56 -3.20 -9.94 -0.99
CA GLN A 56 -4.52 -10.54 -1.12
C GLN A 56 -5.64 -9.49 -1.13
N MET A 57 -5.50 -8.43 -0.32
CA MET A 57 -6.46 -7.32 -0.27
C MET A 57 -6.28 -6.35 -1.44
N PHE A 58 -5.03 -6.15 -1.87
CA PHE A 58 -4.66 -5.27 -2.98
C PHE A 58 -3.91 -6.08 -4.04
N PRO A 59 -4.64 -6.84 -4.89
CA PRO A 59 -4.03 -7.68 -5.91
C PRO A 59 -3.29 -6.85 -6.95
N LEU A 60 -2.20 -7.43 -7.47
CA LEU A 60 -1.44 -6.83 -8.57
C LEU A 60 -2.24 -6.94 -9.89
N ASP A 61 -2.05 -5.97 -10.77
CA ASP A 61 -2.58 -6.04 -12.12
C ASP A 61 -1.85 -7.10 -12.97
N VAL A 62 -2.32 -7.30 -14.21
CA VAL A 62 -1.73 -8.27 -15.15
C VAL A 62 -0.27 -7.99 -15.52
N SER A 63 0.22 -6.77 -15.25
CA SER A 63 1.59 -6.32 -15.49
C SER A 63 2.44 -6.35 -14.21
N GLY A 64 1.90 -6.86 -13.10
CA GLY A 64 2.56 -6.97 -11.81
C GLY A 64 2.64 -5.64 -11.03
N ASN A 65 1.76 -4.68 -11.33
CA ASN A 65 1.74 -3.39 -10.63
C ASN A 65 0.70 -3.37 -9.50
N LEU A 66 1.02 -2.67 -8.42
CA LEU A 66 0.15 -2.37 -7.30
C LEU A 66 -0.38 -0.94 -7.42
N ASP A 67 -1.68 -0.75 -7.23
CA ASP A 67 -2.30 0.57 -7.05
C ASP A 67 -2.05 1.08 -5.62
N TYR A 68 -1.01 1.91 -5.48
CA TYR A 68 -0.66 2.49 -4.18
C TYR A 68 -1.63 3.60 -3.76
N LYS A 69 -2.38 4.21 -4.70
CA LYS A 69 -3.37 5.24 -4.37
C LYS A 69 -4.55 4.60 -3.66
N ASN A 70 -5.07 3.50 -4.21
CA ASN A 70 -6.14 2.73 -3.56
C ASN A 70 -5.70 2.20 -2.19
N LEU A 71 -4.46 1.71 -2.08
CA LEU A 71 -3.88 1.33 -0.80
C LEU A 71 -3.92 2.49 0.21
N CYS A 72 -3.40 3.67 -0.17
CA CYS A 72 -3.38 4.85 0.71
C CYS A 72 -4.78 5.30 1.14
N TYR A 73 -5.75 5.22 0.23
CA TYR A 73 -7.13 5.56 0.51
C TYR A 73 -7.73 4.60 1.55
N VAL A 74 -7.65 3.29 1.31
CA VAL A 74 -8.23 2.27 2.20
C VAL A 74 -7.58 2.30 3.58
N ILE A 75 -6.27 2.53 3.69
CA ILE A 75 -5.62 2.59 5.00
C ILE A 75 -6.00 3.82 5.82
N THR A 76 -6.41 4.92 5.18
CA THR A 76 -6.76 6.17 5.86
C THR A 76 -8.25 6.34 6.10
N HIS A 77 -9.09 5.79 5.22
CA HIS A 77 -10.54 5.91 5.27
C HIS A 77 -11.25 4.62 5.72
N GLY A 78 -10.52 3.49 5.73
CA GLY A 78 -11.08 2.15 5.95
C GLY A 78 -11.60 1.53 4.65
N GLU A 79 -11.99 0.25 4.71
CA GLU A 79 -12.76 -0.37 3.63
C GLU A 79 -14.16 0.26 3.64
N GLU A 80 -14.52 1.04 2.63
CA GLU A 80 -15.94 1.30 2.38
C GLU A 80 -16.58 -0.05 2.06
N LYS A 81 -17.27 -0.62 3.06
CA LYS A 81 -18.23 -1.68 2.78
C LYS A 81 -19.27 -1.03 1.87
N GLU A 82 -19.26 -1.40 0.58
CA GLU A 82 -20.43 -1.22 -0.27
C GLU A 82 -21.63 -1.77 0.52
N GLN A 83 -22.45 -0.87 1.05
CA GLN A 83 -23.75 -1.24 1.61
C GLN A 83 -24.61 -1.59 0.40
N GLU A 84 -24.86 -2.90 0.21
CA GLU A 84 -25.94 -3.41 -0.65
C GLU A 84 -27.30 -2.78 -0.29
#